data_AF-A0AAW2RMY8-F1
#
_entry.id   AF-A0AAW2RMY8-F1
#
_cell.length_a   1.000
_cell.length_b   1.000
_cell.length_c   1.000
_cell.angle_alpha   90.00
_cell.angle_beta   90.00
_cell.angle_gamma   90.00
#
_symmetry.space_group_name_H-M   'P 1'
#
loop_
_entity.id
_entity.type
_entity.pdbx_description
1 polymer ?
#
loop_
_entity_poly.entity_id
_entity_poly.type
_entity_poly.pdbx_seq_one_letter_code
_entity_poly.pdbx_strand_id
1 'polypeptide(L)'
;MELNSIKDAFDHVTKKHKLSSAKSQEIIEQIGQEIEHALSQIESGGSTSSTDHKLILSELRAKLKEIAPPSQLEGTQKELNVVLSKYPKLLEKYFNPDISKAYCNVDFDSHIVNQIIACHFYRCCQFDVGDCFVDESKEPEAATNKSPFLEMNQILVAIKSQNLKPALSWASNNHERLKQNGSDIELKLHGLQFVEILQKRGRYEALKYARTFLTPFASNHMAEIQKLMVCLLWAERLDSSPYAELLSSSYWDKLAEELTRQFCNLIGQAYDSPLSVTIAAGVQGLPTLLKLMNVMTGKEQEWQSMQQLPVAMDLDREFQFHSIFVCPVSWDQANEENPPMLLSCGTCIMQAIYHQVVQKQQHGAI
;
A
#
# COMPACT_ATOMS: atom_id res chain seq x y z
N MET A 1 -12.78 -5.57 -8.39
CA MET A 1 -12.18 -6.85 -8.84
C MET A 1 -12.60 -7.93 -7.86
N GLU A 2 -13.19 -9.04 -8.30
CA GLU A 2 -13.62 -10.13 -7.40
C GLU A 2 -12.41 -10.95 -6.91
N LEU A 3 -11.65 -10.40 -5.98
CA LEU A 3 -10.47 -11.03 -5.38
C LEU A 3 -10.82 -12.33 -4.62
N ASN A 4 -12.09 -12.51 -4.24
CA ASN A 4 -12.56 -13.70 -3.55
C ASN A 4 -12.39 -14.97 -4.39
N SER A 5 -12.65 -14.93 -5.70
CA SER A 5 -12.50 -16.12 -6.56
C SER A 5 -11.05 -16.58 -6.70
N ILE A 6 -10.12 -15.62 -6.75
CA ILE A 6 -8.67 -15.88 -6.79
C ILE A 6 -8.21 -16.47 -5.46
N LYS A 7 -8.67 -15.88 -4.36
CA LYS A 7 -8.37 -16.36 -3.00
C LYS A 7 -8.88 -17.79 -2.78
N ASP A 8 -10.12 -18.07 -3.15
CA ASP A 8 -10.71 -19.41 -3.01
C ASP A 8 -9.94 -20.46 -3.82
N ALA A 9 -9.50 -20.10 -5.03
CA ALA A 9 -8.67 -20.97 -5.87
C ALA A 9 -7.28 -21.21 -5.26
N PHE A 10 -6.66 -20.17 -4.68
CA PHE A 10 -5.38 -20.28 -3.96
C PHE A 10 -5.51 -21.16 -2.72
N ASP A 11 -6.56 -20.98 -1.93
CA ASP A 11 -6.84 -21.79 -0.74
C ASP A 11 -7.06 -23.26 -1.13
N HIS A 12 -7.72 -23.51 -2.25
CA HIS A 12 -7.88 -24.86 -2.80
C HIS A 12 -6.54 -25.49 -3.24
N VAL A 13 -5.65 -24.74 -3.91
CA VAL A 13 -4.27 -25.18 -4.23
C VAL A 13 -3.54 -25.54 -2.95
N THR A 14 -3.57 -24.65 -1.96
CA THR A 14 -2.88 -24.83 -0.67
C THR A 14 -3.37 -26.07 0.07
N LYS A 15 -4.69 -26.30 0.08
CA LYS A 15 -5.30 -27.50 0.68
C LYS A 15 -4.84 -28.77 -0.01
N LYS A 16 -4.84 -28.81 -1.35
CA LYS A 16 -4.38 -29.98 -2.11
C LYS A 16 -2.88 -30.22 -1.96
N HIS A 17 -2.07 -29.17 -1.90
CA HIS A 17 -0.64 -29.27 -1.63
C HIS A 17 -0.38 -29.90 -0.25
N LYS A 18 -1.06 -29.41 0.80
CA LYS A 18 -0.96 -29.98 2.16
C LYS A 18 -1.38 -31.45 2.20
N LEU A 19 -2.48 -31.81 1.54
CA LEU A 19 -2.95 -33.21 1.45
C LEU A 19 -1.94 -34.10 0.73
N SER A 20 -1.40 -33.65 -0.40
CA SER A 20 -0.39 -34.41 -1.14
C SER A 20 0.89 -34.59 -0.32
N SER A 21 1.37 -33.54 0.35
CA SER A 21 2.56 -33.61 1.20
C SER A 21 2.36 -34.54 2.39
N ALA A 22 1.21 -34.45 3.08
CA ALA A 22 0.89 -35.34 4.20
C ALA A 22 0.82 -36.81 3.75
N LYS A 23 0.22 -37.08 2.59
CA LYS A 23 0.12 -38.44 2.05
C LYS A 23 1.49 -38.99 1.62
N SER A 24 2.32 -38.16 0.99
CA SER A 24 3.70 -38.54 0.66
C SER A 24 4.50 -38.90 1.91
N GLN A 25 4.37 -38.09 2.97
CA GLN A 25 5.03 -38.34 4.25
C GLN A 25 4.57 -39.65 4.89
N GLU A 26 3.25 -39.90 4.94
CA GLU A 26 2.66 -41.14 5.46
C GLU A 26 3.21 -42.38 4.73
N ILE A 27 3.32 -42.32 3.40
CA ILE A 27 3.84 -43.43 2.59
C ILE A 27 5.33 -43.65 2.85
N ILE A 28 6.13 -42.58 2.95
CA ILE A 28 7.56 -42.68 3.26
C ILE A 28 7.77 -43.31 4.65
N GLU A 29 6.97 -42.91 5.64
CA GLU A 29 7.00 -43.47 6.99
C GLU A 29 6.62 -44.95 7.00
N GLN A 30 5.57 -45.35 6.27
CA GLN A 30 5.18 -46.77 6.14
C GLN A 30 6.30 -47.62 5.52
N ILE A 31 6.95 -47.12 4.46
CA ILE A 31 8.09 -47.81 3.84
C ILE A 31 9.25 -47.91 4.84
N GLY A 32 9.55 -46.83 5.56
CA GLY A 32 10.60 -46.79 6.58
C GLY A 32 10.37 -47.82 7.68
N GLN A 33 9.15 -47.89 8.24
CA GLN A 33 8.77 -48.85 9.27
C GLN A 33 8.91 -50.30 8.81
N GLU A 34 8.52 -50.62 7.57
CA GLU A 34 8.65 -51.99 7.05
C GLU A 34 10.12 -52.37 6.82
N ILE A 35 10.97 -51.43 6.42
CA ILE A 35 12.41 -51.64 6.30
C ILE A 35 13.05 -51.84 7.69
N GLU A 36 12.71 -51.01 8.67
CA GLU A 36 13.22 -51.11 10.04
C GLU A 36 12.77 -52.42 10.72
N HIS A 37 11.53 -52.85 10.48
CA HIS A 37 11.03 -54.13 10.97
C HIS A 37 11.82 -55.31 10.36
N ALA A 38 12.05 -55.28 9.04
CA ALA A 38 12.86 -56.31 8.37
C ALA A 38 14.32 -56.34 8.89
N LEU A 39 14.92 -55.17 9.13
CA LEU A 39 16.27 -55.07 9.72
C LEU A 39 16.32 -55.67 11.14
N SER A 40 15.34 -55.33 11.98
CA SER A 40 15.26 -55.84 13.36
C SER A 40 15.10 -57.37 13.41
N GLN A 41 14.36 -57.97 12.47
CA GLN A 41 14.24 -59.42 12.34
C GLN A 41 15.55 -60.09 11.91
N ILE A 42 16.33 -59.44 11.06
CA ILE A 42 17.65 -59.93 10.64
C ILE A 42 18.65 -59.85 11.81
N GLU A 43 18.63 -58.77 12.59
CA GLU A 43 19.58 -58.55 13.70
C GLU A 43 19.27 -59.41 14.94
N SER A 44 18.00 -59.70 15.21
CA SER A 44 17.58 -60.54 16.35
C SER A 44 17.75 -62.04 16.11
N GLY A 45 17.92 -62.47 14.86
CA GLY A 45 18.18 -63.85 14.47
C GLY A 45 19.65 -64.25 14.64
N GLY A 46 20.09 -64.55 15.87
CA GLY A 46 21.42 -65.10 16.10
C GLY A 46 21.64 -66.42 15.33
N SER A 47 22.64 -66.47 14.44
CA SER A 47 22.99 -67.64 13.60
C SER A 47 21.87 -68.14 12.66
N THR A 48 21.06 -67.24 12.10
CA THR A 48 20.07 -67.59 11.05
C THR A 48 20.73 -68.04 9.75
N SER A 49 20.14 -69.04 9.10
CA SER A 49 20.66 -69.58 7.84
C SER A 49 20.44 -68.58 6.70
N SER A 50 21.25 -68.66 5.62
CA SER A 50 21.02 -67.87 4.40
C SER A 50 19.59 -68.00 3.83
N THR A 51 18.87 -69.07 4.19
CA THR A 51 17.50 -69.34 3.77
C THR A 51 16.48 -68.46 4.51
N ASP A 52 16.75 -68.12 5.77
CA ASP A 52 15.83 -67.33 6.62
C ASP A 52 15.84 -65.85 6.21
N HIS A 53 17.01 -65.30 5.87
CA HIS A 53 17.12 -63.93 5.32
C HIS A 53 16.39 -63.78 3.98
N LYS A 54 16.36 -64.83 3.15
CA LYS A 54 15.58 -64.83 1.91
C LYS A 54 14.08 -64.75 2.15
N LEU A 55 13.59 -65.41 3.20
CA LEU A 55 12.17 -65.36 3.57
C LEU A 55 11.79 -63.95 4.05
N ILE A 56 12.58 -63.35 4.94
CA ILE A 56 12.35 -61.98 5.45
C ILE A 56 12.32 -60.96 4.30
N LEU A 57 13.28 -61.02 3.37
CA LEU A 57 13.30 -60.13 2.20
C LEU A 57 12.13 -60.39 1.24
N SER A 58 11.65 -61.62 1.14
CA SER A 58 10.47 -61.95 0.32
C SER A 58 9.18 -61.39 0.93
N GLU A 59 9.08 -61.39 2.26
CA GLU A 59 7.96 -60.80 3.01
C GLU A 59 7.98 -59.28 2.90
N LEU A 60 9.13 -58.63 3.09
CA LEU A 60 9.30 -57.19 2.86
C LEU A 60 8.89 -56.81 1.42
N ARG A 61 9.32 -57.59 0.43
CA ARG A 61 8.93 -57.35 -0.98
C ARG A 61 7.43 -57.49 -1.20
N ALA A 62 6.76 -58.43 -0.52
CA ALA A 62 5.31 -58.60 -0.60
C ALA A 62 4.58 -57.40 0.01
N LYS A 63 5.01 -56.95 1.20
CA LYS A 63 4.44 -55.77 1.87
C LYS A 63 4.65 -54.48 1.09
N LEU A 64 5.85 -54.24 0.55
CA LEU A 64 6.11 -53.06 -0.29
C LEU A 64 5.28 -53.06 -1.58
N LYS A 65 4.99 -54.25 -2.14
CA LYS A 65 4.05 -54.40 -3.26
C LYS A 65 2.61 -54.08 -2.87
N GLU A 66 2.19 -54.46 -1.67
CA GLU A 66 0.85 -54.19 -1.14
C GLU A 66 0.63 -52.70 -0.87
N ILE A 67 1.61 -52.00 -0.30
CA ILE A 67 1.58 -50.54 -0.09
C ILE A 67 1.42 -49.80 -1.43
N ALA A 68 1.99 -50.37 -2.51
CA ALA A 68 2.02 -49.82 -3.86
C ALA A 68 2.35 -48.31 -3.93
N PRO A 69 3.48 -47.85 -3.33
CA PRO A 69 3.81 -46.44 -3.19
C PRO A 69 3.68 -45.60 -4.48
N PRO A 70 4.17 -46.08 -5.65
CA PRO A 70 4.09 -45.31 -6.89
C PRO A 70 2.65 -44.97 -7.28
N SER A 71 1.71 -45.91 -7.10
CA SER A 71 0.31 -45.71 -7.48
C SER A 71 -0.39 -44.68 -6.62
N GLN A 72 -0.11 -44.67 -5.31
CA GLN A 72 -0.71 -43.72 -4.37
C GLN A 72 -0.14 -42.32 -4.57
N LEU A 73 1.18 -42.21 -4.72
CA LEU A 73 1.86 -40.93 -4.97
C LEU A 73 1.42 -40.31 -6.30
N GLU A 74 1.32 -41.12 -7.36
CA GLU A 74 0.87 -40.66 -8.67
C GLU A 74 -0.57 -40.12 -8.64
N GLY A 75 -1.47 -40.76 -7.88
CA GLY A 75 -2.84 -40.28 -7.68
C GLY A 75 -2.88 -38.89 -7.04
N THR A 76 -2.18 -38.72 -5.92
CA THR A 76 -2.11 -37.42 -5.22
C THR A 76 -1.43 -36.32 -6.04
N GLN A 77 -0.39 -36.68 -6.79
CA GLN A 77 0.33 -35.75 -7.66
C GLN A 77 -0.53 -35.31 -8.85
N LYS A 78 -1.32 -36.23 -9.44
CA LYS A 78 -2.28 -35.89 -10.51
C LYS A 78 -3.33 -34.90 -10.01
N GLU A 79 -3.90 -35.13 -8.83
CA GLU A 79 -4.88 -34.20 -8.25
C GLU A 79 -4.28 -32.81 -7.99
N LEU A 80 -3.05 -32.74 -7.46
CA LEU A 80 -2.35 -31.48 -7.24
C LEU A 80 -2.08 -30.74 -8.56
N ASN A 81 -1.58 -31.45 -9.58
CA ASN A 81 -1.29 -30.90 -10.90
C ASN A 81 -2.54 -30.34 -11.60
N VAL A 82 -3.71 -30.96 -11.40
CA VAL A 82 -4.98 -30.43 -11.95
C VAL A 82 -5.29 -29.05 -11.38
N VAL A 83 -5.08 -28.83 -10.07
CA VAL A 83 -5.34 -27.51 -9.48
C VAL A 83 -4.24 -26.51 -9.82
N LEU A 84 -2.98 -26.95 -9.78
CA LEU A 84 -1.83 -26.13 -10.16
C LEU A 84 -1.86 -25.67 -11.61
N SER A 85 -2.47 -26.44 -12.53
CA SER A 85 -2.63 -26.02 -13.93
C SER A 85 -3.84 -25.11 -14.16
N LYS A 86 -4.84 -25.14 -13.28
CA LYS A 86 -6.04 -24.28 -13.35
C LYS A 86 -5.81 -22.90 -12.73
N TYR A 87 -5.05 -22.83 -11.64
CA TYR A 87 -4.84 -21.57 -10.92
C TYR A 87 -4.14 -20.48 -11.76
N PRO A 88 -3.05 -20.76 -12.52
CA PRO A 88 -2.45 -19.78 -13.43
C PRO A 88 -3.42 -19.28 -14.51
N LYS A 89 -4.24 -20.17 -15.08
CA LYS A 89 -5.27 -19.79 -16.07
C LYS A 89 -6.32 -18.86 -15.48
N LEU A 90 -6.66 -19.05 -14.21
CA LEU A 90 -7.53 -18.13 -13.49
C LEU A 90 -6.85 -16.78 -13.31
N LEU A 91 -5.57 -16.76 -12.90
CA LEU A 91 -4.80 -15.52 -12.78
C LEU A 91 -4.71 -14.77 -14.12
N GLU A 92 -4.41 -15.45 -15.23
CA GLU A 92 -4.36 -14.87 -16.58
C GLU A 92 -5.68 -14.21 -17.02
N LYS A 93 -6.82 -14.71 -16.50
CA LYS A 93 -8.14 -14.12 -16.78
C LYS A 93 -8.33 -12.76 -16.08
N TYR A 94 -7.74 -12.60 -14.90
CA TYR A 94 -7.92 -11.40 -14.07
C TYR A 94 -6.74 -10.42 -14.18
N PHE A 95 -5.55 -10.93 -14.43
CA PHE A 95 -4.31 -10.19 -14.61
C PHE A 95 -3.81 -10.47 -16.01
N ASN A 96 -3.85 -9.46 -16.87
CA ASN A 96 -3.28 -9.59 -18.21
C ASN A 96 -1.75 -9.72 -18.07
N PRO A 97 -1.13 -10.83 -18.47
CA PRO A 97 0.31 -11.03 -18.33
C PRO A 97 1.12 -10.08 -19.24
N ASP A 98 0.50 -9.55 -20.29
CA ASP A 98 1.15 -8.66 -21.24
C ASP A 98 0.50 -7.28 -21.26
N ILE A 99 0.90 -6.47 -20.29
CA ILE A 99 0.53 -5.05 -20.21
C ILE A 99 1.37 -4.17 -21.15
N SER A 100 2.47 -4.70 -21.70
CA SER A 100 3.37 -3.93 -22.57
C SER A 100 2.65 -3.43 -23.83
N LYS A 101 1.62 -4.16 -24.27
CA LYS A 101 0.75 -3.74 -25.38
C LYS A 101 -0.09 -2.50 -25.08
N ALA A 102 -0.40 -2.21 -23.81
CA ALA A 102 -1.10 -0.98 -23.43
C ALA A 102 -0.18 0.24 -23.40
N TYR A 103 1.13 0.07 -23.63
CA TYR A 103 2.08 1.17 -23.65
C TYR A 103 1.86 2.04 -24.88
N CYS A 104 1.47 3.30 -24.65
CA CYS A 104 1.70 4.40 -25.57
C CYS A 104 3.07 4.99 -25.23
N ASN A 105 3.85 5.38 -26.24
CA ASN A 105 5.11 6.06 -26.01
C ASN A 105 4.86 7.45 -25.41
N VAL A 106 4.97 7.55 -24.08
CA VAL A 106 4.89 8.81 -23.33
C VAL A 106 6.31 9.25 -23.04
N ASP A 107 6.64 10.48 -23.39
CA ASP A 107 7.93 11.07 -23.04
C ASP A 107 7.93 11.39 -21.53
N PHE A 108 8.66 10.59 -20.76
CA PHE A 108 8.84 10.83 -19.35
C PHE A 108 10.10 11.64 -19.12
N ASP A 109 9.96 12.72 -18.35
CA ASP A 109 11.13 13.37 -17.78
C ASP A 109 11.78 12.39 -16.77
N SER A 110 12.87 11.76 -17.22
CA SER A 110 13.58 10.74 -16.45
C SER A 110 14.10 11.30 -15.12
N HIS A 111 14.44 12.58 -15.07
CA HIS A 111 14.91 13.24 -13.86
C HIS A 111 13.78 13.32 -12.83
N ILE A 112 12.60 13.79 -13.24
CA ILE A 112 11.41 13.84 -12.36
C ILE A 112 11.02 12.44 -11.87
N VAL A 113 11.01 11.44 -12.76
CA VAL A 113 10.68 10.05 -12.37
C VAL A 113 11.68 9.53 -11.34
N ASN A 114 12.98 9.71 -11.57
CA ASN A 114 14.00 9.25 -10.64
C ASN A 114 13.90 9.98 -9.29
N GLN A 115 13.62 11.29 -9.29
CA GLN A 115 13.37 12.04 -8.05
C GLN A 115 12.18 11.48 -7.27
N ILE A 116 11.07 11.17 -7.94
CA ILE A 116 9.88 10.58 -7.33
C ILE A 116 10.21 9.22 -6.69
N ILE A 117 10.98 8.38 -7.39
CA ILE A 117 11.39 7.05 -6.89
C ILE A 117 12.31 7.18 -5.68
N ALA A 118 13.35 8.02 -5.76
CA ALA A 118 14.26 8.27 -4.64
C ALA A 118 13.52 8.82 -3.40
N CYS A 119 12.63 9.79 -3.60
CA CYS A 119 11.79 10.32 -2.52
C CYS A 119 10.87 9.26 -1.92
N HIS A 120 10.37 8.33 -2.73
CA HIS A 120 9.56 7.21 -2.23
C HIS A 120 10.38 6.29 -1.31
N PHE A 121 11.63 5.95 -1.67
CA PHE A 121 12.49 5.15 -0.78
C PHE A 121 12.72 5.84 0.56
N TYR A 122 13.02 7.15 0.56
CA TYR A 122 13.20 7.90 1.80
C TYR A 122 11.92 7.97 2.64
N ARG A 123 10.75 8.18 2.02
CA ARG A 123 9.44 8.11 2.70
C ARG A 123 9.18 6.75 3.34
N CYS A 124 9.49 5.68 2.64
CA CYS A 124 9.36 4.30 3.12
C CYS A 124 10.49 3.89 4.09
N CYS A 125 11.35 4.83 4.49
CA CYS A 125 12.45 4.61 5.41
C CYS A 125 13.52 3.63 4.89
N GLN A 126 13.57 3.42 3.57
CA GLN A 126 14.58 2.60 2.88
C GLN A 126 15.76 3.49 2.46
N PHE A 127 16.43 4.09 3.45
CA PHE A 127 17.45 5.11 3.20
C PHE A 127 18.65 4.58 2.40
N ASP A 128 19.14 3.39 2.72
CA ASP A 128 20.29 2.79 2.03
C ASP A 128 19.97 2.52 0.54
N VAL A 129 18.74 2.07 0.25
CA VAL A 129 18.26 1.86 -1.12
C VAL A 129 18.11 3.19 -1.84
N GLY A 130 17.58 4.20 -1.16
CA GLY A 130 17.47 5.56 -1.70
C GLY A 130 18.82 6.17 -2.05
N ASP A 131 19.83 6.00 -1.18
CA ASP A 131 21.20 6.48 -1.42
C ASP A 131 21.81 5.79 -2.65
N CYS A 132 21.76 4.45 -2.69
CA CYS A 132 22.27 3.68 -3.83
C CYS A 132 21.58 4.11 -5.13
N PHE A 133 20.26 4.26 -5.10
CA PHE A 133 19.49 4.69 -6.27
C PHE A 133 19.91 6.09 -6.73
N VAL A 134 20.05 7.05 -5.82
CA VAL A 134 20.47 8.43 -6.15
C VAL A 134 21.87 8.45 -6.77
N ASP A 135 22.80 7.67 -6.22
CA ASP A 135 24.18 7.58 -6.73
C ASP A 135 24.21 6.97 -8.14
N GLU A 136 23.42 5.93 -8.39
CA GLU A 136 23.33 5.25 -9.69
C GLU A 136 22.58 6.10 -10.74
N SER A 137 21.48 6.73 -10.34
CA SER A 137 20.65 7.57 -11.22
C SER A 137 21.25 8.96 -11.46
N LYS A 138 22.25 9.37 -10.65
CA LYS A 138 22.90 10.69 -10.67
C LYS A 138 21.93 11.83 -10.37
N GLU A 139 21.10 11.66 -9.34
CA GLU A 139 20.03 12.59 -8.95
C GLU A 139 20.29 13.25 -7.59
N PRO A 140 21.30 14.13 -7.46
CA PRO A 140 21.70 14.70 -6.19
C PRO A 140 20.60 15.57 -5.55
N GLU A 141 19.69 16.13 -6.34
CA GLU A 141 18.56 16.91 -5.84
C GLU A 141 17.63 16.08 -4.96
N ALA A 142 17.43 14.79 -5.29
CA ALA A 142 16.57 13.91 -4.50
C ALA A 142 17.15 13.60 -3.11
N ALA A 143 18.48 13.61 -2.95
CA ALA A 143 19.15 13.37 -1.67
C ALA A 143 18.77 14.42 -0.60
N THR A 144 18.37 15.63 -1.01
CA THR A 144 17.94 16.68 -0.08
C THR A 144 16.72 16.27 0.76
N ASN A 145 15.88 15.37 0.24
CA ASN A 145 14.70 14.87 0.93
C ASN A 145 15.02 13.81 2.01
N LYS A 146 16.22 13.25 2.02
CA LYS A 146 16.62 12.20 2.98
C LYS A 146 16.54 12.68 4.43
N SER A 147 17.17 13.83 4.72
CA SER A 147 17.28 14.35 6.09
C SER A 147 15.90 14.63 6.73
N PRO A 148 14.96 15.32 6.04
CA PRO A 148 13.60 15.48 6.55
C PRO A 148 12.88 14.14 6.83
N PHE A 149 12.93 13.18 5.90
CA PHE A 149 12.26 11.88 6.12
C PHE A 149 12.93 11.04 7.21
N LEU A 150 14.25 11.21 7.43
CA LEU A 150 14.95 10.61 8.55
C LEU A 150 14.48 11.18 9.90
N GLU A 151 14.36 12.51 10.02
CA GLU A 151 13.80 13.16 11.21
C GLU A 151 12.37 12.67 11.48
N MET A 152 11.52 12.68 10.44
CA MET A 152 10.15 12.19 10.55
C MET A 152 10.09 10.75 11.05
N ASN A 153 10.91 9.85 10.49
CA ASN A 153 10.98 8.46 10.93
C ASN A 153 11.40 8.35 12.41
N GLN A 154 12.43 9.08 12.83
CA GLN A 154 12.86 9.08 14.24
C GLN A 154 11.72 9.50 15.18
N ILE A 155 10.93 10.49 14.80
CA ILE A 155 9.75 10.92 15.54
C ILE A 155 8.70 9.80 15.57
N LEU A 156 8.37 9.19 14.42
CA LEU A 156 7.35 8.15 14.32
C LEU A 156 7.74 6.88 15.12
N VAL A 157 9.00 6.47 15.10
CA VAL A 157 9.52 5.35 15.92
C VAL A 157 9.41 5.67 17.41
N ALA A 158 9.69 6.92 17.81
CA ALA A 158 9.53 7.35 19.19
C ALA A 158 8.05 7.33 19.62
N ILE A 159 7.13 7.81 18.76
CA ILE A 159 5.68 7.75 19.01
C ILE A 159 5.22 6.29 19.20
N LYS A 160 5.66 5.36 18.34
CA LYS A 160 5.35 3.92 18.49
C LYS A 160 5.85 3.33 19.81
N SER A 161 6.94 3.87 20.35
CA SER A 161 7.50 3.50 21.65
C SER A 161 6.90 4.30 22.81
N GLN A 162 5.77 4.99 22.61
CA GLN A 162 5.11 5.88 23.57
C GLN A 162 6.00 7.01 24.10
N ASN A 163 6.96 7.47 23.30
CA ASN A 163 7.84 8.60 23.62
C ASN A 163 7.49 9.81 22.76
N LEU A 164 6.78 10.78 23.35
CA LEU A 164 6.32 11.99 22.67
C LEU A 164 7.37 13.11 22.59
N LYS A 165 8.53 12.97 23.25
CA LYS A 165 9.52 14.07 23.34
C LYS A 165 9.98 14.58 21.97
N PRO A 166 10.34 13.72 20.99
CA PRO A 166 10.78 14.21 19.68
C PRO A 166 9.65 14.93 18.94
N ALA A 167 8.42 14.38 19.00
CA ALA A 167 7.24 14.98 18.37
C ALA A 167 6.91 16.35 18.96
N LEU A 168 6.95 16.49 20.29
CA LEU A 168 6.75 17.77 20.99
C LEU A 168 7.83 18.79 20.64
N SER A 169 9.10 18.37 20.61
CA SER A 169 10.20 19.26 20.22
C SER A 169 10.04 19.75 18.78
N TRP A 170 9.69 18.85 17.86
CA TRP A 170 9.43 19.20 16.47
C TRP A 170 8.24 20.17 16.34
N ALA A 171 7.13 19.90 17.04
CA ALA A 171 5.95 20.74 16.99
C ALA A 171 6.23 22.15 17.52
N SER A 172 6.91 22.28 18.66
CA SER A 172 7.26 23.59 19.22
C SER A 172 8.26 24.36 18.34
N ASN A 173 9.22 23.67 17.71
CA ASN A 173 10.13 24.31 16.74
C ASN A 173 9.41 24.81 15.48
N ASN A 174 8.24 24.24 15.15
CA ASN A 174 7.44 24.58 13.99
C ASN A 174 6.12 25.31 14.34
N HIS A 175 5.97 25.80 15.59
CA HIS A 175 4.72 26.35 16.14
C HIS A 175 4.03 27.34 15.20
N GLU A 176 4.75 28.38 14.76
CA GLU A 176 4.18 29.43 13.92
C GLU A 176 3.71 28.92 12.57
N ARG A 177 4.45 27.98 11.96
CA ARG A 177 4.10 27.40 10.66
C ARG A 177 2.89 26.48 10.78
N LEU A 178 2.83 25.68 11.84
CA LEU A 178 1.68 24.81 12.15
C LEU A 178 0.42 25.64 12.40
N LYS A 179 0.55 26.74 13.14
CA LYS A 179 -0.55 27.67 13.43
C LYS A 179 -1.05 28.39 12.19
N GLN A 180 -0.16 28.85 11.30
CA GLN A 180 -0.55 29.46 10.01
C GLN A 180 -1.31 28.48 9.12
N ASN A 181 -0.97 27.20 9.16
CA ASN A 181 -1.67 26.13 8.45
C ASN A 181 -2.97 25.67 9.15
N GLY A 182 -3.32 26.26 10.29
CA GLY A 182 -4.51 25.88 11.07
C GLY A 182 -4.40 24.50 11.73
N SER A 183 -3.20 23.96 11.91
CA SER A 183 -2.98 22.65 12.51
C SER A 183 -3.11 22.70 14.03
N ASP A 184 -3.80 21.71 14.60
CA ASP A 184 -3.96 21.50 16.04
C ASP A 184 -3.07 20.35 16.58
N ILE A 185 -2.10 19.87 15.78
CA ILE A 185 -1.26 18.71 16.12
C ILE A 185 -0.47 18.93 17.41
N GLU A 186 0.02 20.15 17.65
CA GLU A 186 0.78 20.47 18.86
C GLU A 186 -0.10 20.35 20.12
N LEU A 187 -1.35 20.80 20.05
CA LEU A 187 -2.32 20.62 21.13
C LEU A 187 -2.60 19.14 21.38
N LYS A 188 -2.79 18.33 20.32
CA LYS A 188 -3.02 16.89 20.44
C LYS A 188 -1.85 16.17 21.11
N LEU A 189 -0.62 16.53 20.73
CA LEU A 189 0.61 16.00 21.35
C LEU A 189 0.69 16.36 22.84
N HIS A 190 0.45 17.62 23.19
CA HIS A 190 0.38 18.05 24.59
C HIS A 190 -0.76 17.36 25.36
N GLY A 191 -1.89 17.10 24.71
CA GLY A 191 -3.02 16.37 25.28
C GLY A 191 -2.65 14.94 25.67
N LEU A 192 -1.97 14.20 24.78
CA LEU A 192 -1.45 12.87 25.13
C LEU A 192 -0.39 12.92 26.23
N GLN A 193 0.54 13.88 26.16
CA GLN A 193 1.57 14.03 27.19
C GLN A 193 0.95 14.32 28.56
N PHE A 194 -0.11 15.12 28.60
CA PHE A 194 -0.90 15.37 29.80
C PHE A 194 -1.52 14.09 30.35
N VAL A 195 -2.15 13.28 29.50
CA VAL A 195 -2.76 12.00 29.90
C VAL A 195 -1.69 11.02 30.44
N GLU A 196 -0.54 10.94 29.79
CA GLU A 196 0.58 10.12 30.24
C GLU A 196 1.11 10.55 31.62
N ILE A 197 1.27 11.87 31.84
CA ILE A 197 1.66 12.42 33.13
C ILE A 197 0.60 12.12 34.19
N LEU A 198 -0.68 12.24 33.85
CA LEU A 198 -1.78 11.95 34.75
C LEU A 198 -1.75 10.50 35.23
N GLN A 199 -1.49 9.55 34.33
CA GLN A 199 -1.39 8.13 34.66
C GLN A 199 -0.13 7.80 35.49
N LYS A 200 1.03 8.36 35.12
CA LYS A 200 2.33 7.96 35.72
C LYS A 200 2.72 8.77 36.96
N ARG A 201 2.30 10.03 37.04
CA ARG A 201 2.75 11.02 38.05
C ARG A 201 1.59 11.67 38.83
N GLY A 202 0.35 11.40 38.43
CA GLY A 202 -0.85 11.84 39.14
C GLY A 202 -1.31 13.26 38.82
N ARG A 203 -2.41 13.65 39.49
CA ARG A 203 -3.21 14.86 39.19
C ARG A 203 -2.40 16.16 39.28
N TYR A 204 -1.55 16.29 40.29
CA TYR A 204 -0.81 17.52 40.55
C TYR A 204 0.15 17.87 39.41
N GLU A 205 0.99 16.90 39.00
CA GLU A 205 1.96 17.10 37.91
C GLU A 205 1.25 17.33 36.57
N ALA A 206 0.15 16.62 36.31
CA ALA A 206 -0.64 16.81 35.09
C ALA A 206 -1.25 18.23 35.03
N LEU A 207 -1.81 18.72 36.15
CA LEU A 207 -2.38 20.07 36.22
C LEU A 207 -1.30 21.15 36.06
N LYS A 208 -0.11 20.93 36.64
CA LYS A 208 1.05 21.81 36.44
C LYS A 208 1.44 21.87 34.96
N TYR A 209 1.53 20.73 34.30
CA TYR A 209 1.83 20.64 32.87
C TYR A 209 0.79 21.38 32.02
N ALA A 210 -0.50 21.15 32.29
CA ALA A 210 -1.59 21.80 31.58
C ALA A 210 -1.52 23.33 31.64
N ARG A 211 -1.26 23.89 32.84
CA ARG A 211 -1.13 25.35 33.01
C ARG A 211 0.03 25.95 32.22
N THR A 212 1.12 25.19 32.05
CA THR A 212 2.29 25.65 31.30
C THR A 212 2.07 25.56 29.78
N PHE A 213 1.60 24.42 29.29
CA PHE A 213 1.63 24.12 27.85
C PHE A 213 0.27 24.19 27.14
N LEU A 214 -0.86 24.02 27.85
CA LEU A 214 -2.19 24.06 27.22
C LEU A 214 -2.81 25.46 27.20
N THR A 215 -2.43 26.33 28.14
CA THR A 215 -2.96 27.70 28.25
C THR A 215 -2.89 28.51 26.94
N PRO A 216 -1.81 28.48 26.15
CA PRO A 216 -1.74 29.21 24.88
C PRO A 216 -2.82 28.81 23.86
N PHE A 217 -3.37 27.59 23.95
CA PHE A 217 -4.36 27.08 23.02
C PHE A 217 -5.81 27.39 23.44
N ALA A 218 -6.01 27.96 24.64
CA ALA A 218 -7.34 28.14 25.23
C ALA A 218 -8.26 29.07 24.44
N SER A 219 -7.72 30.04 23.68
CA SER A 219 -8.56 30.93 22.88
C SER A 219 -9.31 30.20 21.77
N ASN A 220 -8.72 29.14 21.21
CA ASN A 220 -9.21 28.48 20.00
C ASN A 220 -9.69 27.04 20.25
N HIS A 221 -9.24 26.40 21.33
CA HIS A 221 -9.48 24.98 21.61
C HIS A 221 -9.92 24.72 23.07
N MET A 222 -10.73 25.62 23.63
CA MET A 222 -11.16 25.51 25.03
C MET A 222 -11.94 24.22 25.31
N ALA A 223 -12.74 23.73 24.35
CA ALA A 223 -13.53 22.52 24.52
C ALA A 223 -12.63 21.28 24.71
N GLU A 224 -11.54 21.19 23.95
CA GLU A 224 -10.53 20.13 24.04
C GLU A 224 -9.80 20.19 25.37
N ILE A 225 -9.41 21.39 25.82
CA ILE A 225 -8.77 21.59 27.12
C ILE A 225 -9.73 21.19 28.25
N GLN A 226 -11.01 21.56 28.18
CA GLN A 226 -12.02 21.15 29.16
C GLN A 226 -12.14 19.63 29.24
N LYS A 227 -12.16 18.92 28.11
CA LYS A 227 -12.15 17.44 28.09
C LYS A 227 -10.95 16.89 28.85
N LEU A 228 -9.75 17.42 28.60
CA LEU A 228 -8.53 17.02 29.33
C LEU A 228 -8.63 17.32 30.83
N MET A 229 -9.23 18.45 31.22
CA MET A 229 -9.43 18.79 32.64
C MET A 229 -10.39 17.82 33.34
N VAL A 230 -11.43 17.34 32.64
CA VAL A 230 -12.35 16.33 33.19
C VAL A 230 -11.64 14.99 33.41
N CYS A 231 -10.61 14.65 32.62
CA CYS A 231 -9.81 13.43 32.85
C CYS A 231 -9.18 13.37 34.26
N LEU A 232 -8.93 14.52 34.91
CA LEU A 232 -8.41 14.56 36.30
C LEU A 232 -9.34 13.86 37.31
N LEU A 233 -10.66 13.86 37.05
CA LEU A 233 -11.65 13.16 37.87
C LEU A 233 -11.52 11.63 37.77
N TRP A 234 -10.86 11.15 36.71
CA TRP A 234 -10.71 9.74 36.36
C TRP A 234 -9.28 9.24 36.48
N ALA A 235 -8.36 9.98 37.12
CA ALA A 235 -6.91 9.70 37.12
C ALA A 235 -6.51 8.24 37.42
N GLU A 236 -7.24 7.56 38.30
CA GLU A 236 -6.99 6.16 38.72
C GLU A 236 -7.80 5.11 37.95
N ARG A 237 -8.74 5.54 37.10
CA ARG A 237 -9.69 4.69 36.36
C ARG A 237 -9.93 5.24 34.95
N LEU A 238 -8.86 5.68 34.31
CA LEU A 238 -8.91 6.44 33.06
C LEU A 238 -9.31 5.56 31.87
N ASP A 239 -8.99 4.27 31.97
CA ASP A 239 -9.45 3.15 31.13
C ASP A 239 -10.98 2.97 31.16
N SER A 240 -11.61 3.26 32.29
CA SER A 240 -13.07 3.18 32.46
C SER A 240 -13.78 4.52 32.20
N SER A 241 -13.04 5.54 31.77
CA SER A 241 -13.57 6.88 31.55
C SER A 241 -14.19 7.04 30.16
N PRO A 242 -15.05 8.05 29.95
CA PRO A 242 -15.50 8.43 28.61
C PRO A 242 -14.37 8.82 27.63
N TYR A 243 -13.14 8.96 28.12
CA TYR A 243 -11.96 9.38 27.36
C TYR A 243 -10.96 8.23 27.13
N ALA A 244 -11.37 6.98 27.36
CA ALA A 244 -10.53 5.80 27.17
C ALA A 244 -9.94 5.68 25.75
N GLU A 245 -10.57 6.27 24.73
CA GLU A 245 -10.01 6.33 23.37
C GLU A 245 -8.62 7.00 23.34
N LEU A 246 -8.35 7.99 24.19
CA LEU A 246 -7.03 8.65 24.28
C LEU A 246 -5.91 7.70 24.72
N LEU A 247 -6.27 6.54 25.30
CA LEU A 247 -5.35 5.49 25.71
C LEU A 247 -5.23 4.36 24.68
N SER A 248 -6.09 4.36 23.66
CA SER A 248 -6.15 3.30 22.66
C SER A 248 -4.95 3.35 21.71
N SER A 249 -4.45 2.19 21.29
CA SER A 249 -3.40 2.11 20.26
C SER A 249 -3.82 2.84 18.97
N SER A 250 -5.09 2.72 18.58
CA SER A 250 -5.63 3.40 17.40
C SER A 250 -5.51 4.92 17.45
N TYR A 251 -5.53 5.54 18.64
CA TYR A 251 -5.34 6.98 18.75
C TYR A 251 -3.89 7.37 18.48
N TRP A 252 -2.92 6.58 18.94
CA TRP A 252 -1.50 6.78 18.64
C TRP A 252 -1.22 6.63 17.14
N ASP A 253 -1.85 5.65 16.48
CA ASP A 253 -1.74 5.46 15.03
C ASP A 253 -2.30 6.66 14.26
N LYS A 254 -3.51 7.12 14.59
CA LYS A 254 -4.12 8.33 14.00
C LYS A 254 -3.26 9.58 14.22
N LEU A 255 -2.66 9.73 15.40
CA LEU A 255 -1.76 10.85 15.69
C LEU A 255 -0.50 10.79 14.83
N ALA A 256 0.07 9.60 14.64
CA ALA A 256 1.24 9.39 13.79
C ALA A 256 0.93 9.70 12.31
N GLU A 257 -0.25 9.32 11.82
CA GLU A 257 -0.73 9.68 10.48
C GLU A 257 -0.90 11.21 10.32
N GLU A 258 -1.52 11.86 11.30
CA GLU A 258 -1.70 13.32 11.28
C GLU A 258 -0.35 14.04 11.35
N LEU A 259 0.58 13.59 12.20
CA LEU A 259 1.93 14.14 12.27
C LEU A 259 2.66 13.97 10.92
N THR A 260 2.54 12.80 10.27
CA THR A 260 3.10 12.57 8.93
C THR A 260 2.53 13.55 7.91
N ARG A 261 1.22 13.80 7.93
CA ARG A 261 0.55 14.78 7.07
C ARG A 261 1.07 16.19 7.29
N GLN A 262 1.14 16.64 8.54
CA GLN A 262 1.64 17.97 8.86
C GLN A 262 3.12 18.12 8.53
N PHE A 263 3.93 17.07 8.77
CA PHE A 263 5.34 17.05 8.40
C PHE A 263 5.54 17.22 6.90
N CYS A 264 4.88 16.40 6.09
CA CYS A 264 4.91 16.49 4.62
C CYS A 264 4.48 17.88 4.13
N ASN A 265 3.38 18.43 4.67
CA ASN A 265 2.90 19.77 4.33
C ASN A 265 3.97 20.85 4.61
N LEU A 266 4.66 20.77 5.75
CA LEU A 266 5.71 21.74 6.10
C LEU A 266 6.95 21.63 5.22
N ILE A 267 7.28 20.46 4.68
CA ILE A 267 8.43 20.31 3.76
C ILE A 267 8.03 20.48 2.29
N GLY A 268 6.79 20.90 2.00
CA GLY A 268 6.30 21.13 0.63
C GLY A 268 6.07 19.83 -0.15
N GLN A 269 5.82 18.74 0.55
CA GLN A 269 5.66 17.41 -0.01
C GLN A 269 4.21 16.92 0.15
N ALA A 270 3.71 16.18 -0.83
CA ALA A 270 2.39 15.55 -0.72
C ALA A 270 2.35 14.54 0.46
N TYR A 271 1.20 14.36 1.09
CA TYR A 271 1.07 13.32 2.12
C TYR A 271 1.32 11.92 1.52
N ASP A 272 0.56 11.58 0.49
CA ASP A 272 0.76 10.34 -0.26
C ASP A 272 1.98 10.42 -1.18
N SER A 273 2.64 9.28 -1.39
CA SER A 273 3.75 9.23 -2.32
C SER A 273 3.24 9.38 -3.77
N PRO A 274 3.78 10.33 -4.56
CA PRO A 274 3.41 10.46 -5.97
C PRO A 274 3.59 9.16 -6.76
N LEU A 275 4.59 8.35 -6.41
CA LEU A 275 4.81 7.03 -7.04
C LEU A 275 3.64 6.09 -6.77
N SER A 276 3.24 5.96 -5.50
CA SER A 276 2.13 5.08 -5.11
C SER A 276 0.81 5.52 -5.73
N VAL A 277 0.54 6.82 -5.73
CA VAL A 277 -0.66 7.41 -6.35
C VAL A 277 -0.67 7.14 -7.85
N THR A 278 0.45 7.36 -8.54
CA THR A 278 0.56 7.14 -10.00
C THR A 278 0.36 5.68 -10.37
N ILE A 279 0.96 4.76 -9.60
CA ILE A 279 0.77 3.32 -9.81
C ILE A 279 -0.69 2.94 -9.58
N ALA A 280 -1.33 3.43 -8.51
CA ALA A 280 -2.73 3.14 -8.22
C ALA A 280 -3.67 3.64 -9.33
N ALA A 281 -3.48 4.89 -9.78
CA ALA A 281 -4.22 5.46 -10.92
C ALA A 281 -4.01 4.63 -12.20
N GLY A 282 -2.76 4.23 -12.47
CA GLY A 282 -2.39 3.39 -13.60
C GLY A 282 -3.08 2.03 -13.56
N VAL A 283 -3.12 1.37 -12.40
CA VAL A 283 -3.82 0.09 -12.20
C VAL A 283 -5.32 0.22 -12.45
N GLN A 284 -5.94 1.34 -12.03
CA GLN A 284 -7.36 1.60 -12.29
C GLN A 284 -7.65 1.88 -13.77
N GLY A 285 -6.77 2.60 -14.46
CA GLY A 285 -6.90 2.91 -15.88
C GLY A 285 -6.56 1.77 -16.83
N LEU A 286 -5.69 0.85 -16.40
CA LEU A 286 -5.13 -0.23 -17.23
C LEU A 286 -6.18 -1.09 -17.96
N PRO A 287 -7.30 -1.53 -17.33
CA PRO A 287 -8.33 -2.29 -18.05
C PRO A 287 -8.93 -1.54 -19.24
N THR A 288 -9.07 -0.22 -19.13
CA THR A 288 -9.58 0.64 -20.23
C THR A 288 -8.55 0.75 -21.34
N LEU A 289 -7.28 0.96 -20.99
CA LEU A 289 -6.18 1.01 -21.97
C LEU A 289 -6.04 -0.32 -22.75
N LEU A 290 -6.14 -1.45 -22.05
CA LEU A 290 -6.10 -2.78 -22.68
C LEU A 290 -7.27 -3.02 -23.65
N LYS A 291 -8.49 -2.58 -23.28
CA LYS A 291 -9.65 -2.67 -24.16
C LYS A 291 -9.49 -1.78 -25.39
N LEU A 292 -8.99 -0.57 -25.20
CA LEU A 292 -8.77 0.38 -26.29
C LEU A 292 -7.73 -0.14 -27.28
N MET A 293 -6.63 -0.73 -26.77
CA MET A 293 -5.63 -1.40 -27.61
C MET A 293 -6.26 -2.52 -28.47
N ASN A 294 -7.11 -3.37 -27.90
CA ASN A 294 -7.77 -4.43 -28.69
C ASN A 294 -8.62 -3.85 -29.84
N VAL A 295 -9.25 -2.68 -29.64
CA VAL A 295 -9.98 -1.97 -30.71
C VAL A 295 -9.02 -1.38 -31.75
N MET A 296 -7.85 -0.93 -31.33
CA MET A 296 -6.80 -0.36 -32.19
C MET A 296 -5.91 -1.41 -32.87
N THR A 297 -6.25 -2.70 -32.77
CA THR A 297 -5.49 -3.79 -33.43
C THR A 297 -5.36 -3.52 -34.93
N GLY A 298 -4.12 -3.50 -35.45
CA GLY A 298 -3.81 -3.17 -36.84
C GLY A 298 -3.57 -1.68 -37.13
N LYS A 299 -3.68 -0.80 -36.12
CA LYS A 299 -3.43 0.65 -36.18
C LYS A 299 -2.35 1.09 -35.16
N GLU A 300 -1.29 0.29 -35.04
CA GLU A 300 -0.24 0.50 -34.03
C GLU A 300 0.45 1.87 -34.15
N GLN A 301 0.67 2.36 -35.37
CA GLN A 301 1.26 3.69 -35.59
C GLN A 301 0.36 4.83 -35.06
N GLU A 302 -0.95 4.74 -35.28
CA GLU A 302 -1.92 5.71 -34.74
C GLU A 302 -1.88 5.69 -33.20
N TRP A 303 -1.88 4.49 -32.60
CA TRP A 303 -1.78 4.29 -31.15
C TRP A 303 -0.49 4.89 -30.55
N GLN A 304 0.66 4.70 -31.20
CA GLN A 304 1.95 5.21 -30.71
C GLN A 304 2.10 6.73 -30.87
N SER A 305 1.41 7.33 -31.85
CA SER A 305 1.41 8.79 -32.06
C SER A 305 0.37 9.54 -31.22
N MET A 306 -0.52 8.82 -30.54
CA MET A 306 -1.67 9.38 -29.85
C MET A 306 -1.25 10.14 -28.59
N GLN A 307 -1.49 11.45 -28.58
CA GLN A 307 -1.19 12.32 -27.42
C GLN A 307 -2.32 12.33 -26.38
N GLN A 308 -3.54 11.99 -26.79
CA GLN A 308 -4.73 12.01 -25.93
C GLN A 308 -5.59 10.77 -26.18
N LEU A 309 -6.16 10.21 -25.13
CA LEU A 309 -7.06 9.07 -25.24
C LEU A 309 -8.43 9.51 -25.79
N PRO A 310 -9.04 8.74 -26.71
CA PRO A 310 -10.35 9.04 -27.29
C PRO A 310 -11.51 8.78 -26.34
N VAL A 311 -11.24 8.21 -25.16
CA VAL A 311 -12.22 7.88 -24.13
C VAL A 311 -11.74 8.46 -22.81
N ALA A 312 -12.65 9.08 -22.07
CA ALA A 312 -12.38 9.55 -20.73
C ALA A 312 -12.04 8.37 -19.81
N MET A 313 -10.93 8.50 -19.07
CA MET A 313 -10.59 7.55 -18.00
C MET A 313 -11.35 7.94 -16.75
N ASP A 314 -12.29 7.09 -16.33
CA ASP A 314 -13.05 7.29 -15.10
C ASP A 314 -12.20 6.87 -13.90
N LEU A 315 -11.39 7.82 -13.41
CA LEU A 315 -10.62 7.69 -12.19
C LEU A 315 -11.42 8.23 -11.01
N ASP A 316 -11.33 7.54 -9.88
CA ASP A 316 -12.01 7.94 -8.65
C ASP A 316 -11.54 9.31 -8.16
N ARG A 317 -12.37 9.95 -7.31
CA ARG A 317 -12.12 11.31 -6.79
C ARG A 317 -10.80 11.45 -6.05
N GLU A 318 -10.24 10.36 -5.54
CA GLU A 318 -8.93 10.34 -4.86
C GLU A 318 -7.76 10.68 -5.79
N PHE A 319 -7.93 10.57 -7.12
CA PHE A 319 -6.94 10.96 -8.11
C PHE A 319 -7.15 12.37 -8.69
N GLN A 320 -8.11 13.12 -8.15
CA GLN A 320 -8.47 14.46 -8.64
C GLN A 320 -7.85 15.54 -7.73
N PHE A 321 -6.64 15.99 -8.08
CA PHE A 321 -5.86 16.94 -7.25
C PHE A 321 -6.20 18.40 -7.51
N HIS A 322 -6.57 18.75 -8.73
CA HIS A 322 -6.85 20.12 -9.14
C HIS A 322 -8.04 20.16 -10.09
N SER A 323 -8.90 21.17 -9.94
CA SER A 323 -9.97 21.44 -10.89
C SER A 323 -9.37 22.04 -12.16
N ILE A 324 -9.56 21.37 -13.28
CA ILE A 324 -9.19 21.87 -14.60
C ILE A 324 -10.45 22.06 -15.45
N PHE A 325 -10.45 23.08 -16.29
CA PHE A 325 -11.48 23.25 -17.31
C PHE A 325 -11.00 22.60 -18.61
N VAL A 326 -11.82 21.71 -19.17
CA VAL A 326 -11.61 21.12 -20.50
C VAL A 326 -12.71 21.61 -21.42
N CYS A 327 -12.34 22.09 -22.60
CA CYS A 327 -13.28 22.62 -23.56
C CYS A 327 -14.23 21.53 -24.07
N PRO A 328 -15.56 21.71 -24.02
CA PRO A 328 -16.49 20.70 -24.55
C PRO A 328 -16.44 20.56 -26.07
N VAL A 329 -15.82 21.52 -26.78
CA VAL A 329 -15.75 21.53 -28.25
C VAL A 329 -14.41 20.99 -28.74
N SER A 330 -13.28 21.52 -28.25
CA SER A 330 -11.96 21.05 -28.69
C SER A 330 -11.38 19.92 -27.86
N TRP A 331 -11.93 19.65 -26.66
CA TRP A 331 -11.39 18.70 -25.70
C TRP A 331 -10.00 19.07 -25.16
N ASP A 332 -9.57 20.32 -25.39
CA ASP A 332 -8.32 20.85 -24.84
C ASP A 332 -8.51 21.39 -23.43
N GLN A 333 -7.48 21.21 -22.60
CA GLN A 333 -7.39 21.82 -21.28
C GLN A 333 -7.10 23.33 -21.40
N ALA A 334 -7.79 24.14 -20.60
CA ALA A 334 -7.53 25.56 -20.46
C ALA A 334 -6.11 25.85 -19.94
N ASN A 335 -5.50 26.92 -20.45
CA ASN A 335 -4.24 27.46 -19.94
C ASN A 335 -4.25 29.00 -19.97
N GLU A 336 -3.15 29.63 -19.54
CA GLU A 336 -3.05 31.11 -19.50
C GLU A 336 -3.11 31.76 -20.89
N GLU A 337 -2.63 31.08 -21.94
CA GLU A 337 -2.61 31.58 -23.32
C GLU A 337 -3.96 31.38 -24.04
N ASN A 338 -4.74 30.39 -23.62
CA ASN A 338 -6.05 30.03 -24.15
C ASN A 338 -7.03 29.79 -23.00
N PRO A 339 -7.45 30.85 -22.29
CA PRO A 339 -8.35 30.75 -21.15
C PRO A 339 -9.79 30.39 -21.56
N PRO A 340 -10.60 29.91 -20.60
CA PRO A 340 -12.02 29.67 -20.82
C PRO A 340 -12.78 31.01 -20.96
N MET A 341 -13.61 31.11 -22.00
CA MET A 341 -14.44 32.26 -22.34
C MET A 341 -15.93 31.87 -22.27
N LEU A 342 -16.76 32.75 -21.71
CA LEU A 342 -18.20 32.53 -21.59
C LEU A 342 -18.95 33.15 -22.77
N LEU A 343 -19.73 32.36 -23.48
CA LEU A 343 -20.67 32.84 -24.50
C LEU A 343 -21.91 33.47 -23.86
N SER A 344 -22.64 34.28 -24.62
CA SER A 344 -23.91 34.89 -24.20
C SER A 344 -24.99 33.87 -23.84
N CYS A 345 -24.93 32.66 -24.38
CA CYS A 345 -25.81 31.54 -24.03
C CYS A 345 -25.45 30.83 -22.71
N GLY A 346 -24.38 31.25 -22.02
CA GLY A 346 -23.91 30.64 -20.77
C GLY A 346 -22.97 29.43 -20.97
N THR A 347 -22.70 29.01 -22.20
CA THR A 347 -21.71 27.96 -22.49
C THR A 347 -20.30 28.51 -22.41
N CYS A 348 -19.41 27.79 -21.73
CA CYS A 348 -17.99 28.13 -21.66
C CYS A 348 -17.18 27.33 -22.71
N ILE A 349 -16.32 28.01 -23.47
CA ILE A 349 -15.46 27.43 -24.52
C ILE A 349 -14.08 28.11 -24.50
N MET A 350 -13.09 27.54 -25.19
CA MET A 350 -11.74 28.14 -25.27
C MET A 350 -11.75 29.48 -26.02
N GLN A 351 -10.86 30.39 -25.64
CA GLN A 351 -10.70 31.69 -26.30
C GLN A 351 -10.48 31.59 -27.81
N ALA A 352 -9.64 30.65 -28.27
CA ALA A 352 -9.39 30.42 -29.69
C ALA A 352 -10.69 30.08 -30.46
N ILE A 353 -11.55 29.24 -29.88
CA ILE A 353 -12.84 28.85 -30.48
C ILE A 353 -13.85 29.98 -30.36
N TYR A 354 -13.86 30.69 -29.23
CA TYR A 354 -14.74 31.83 -28.99
C TYR A 354 -14.60 32.88 -30.08
N HIS A 355 -13.38 33.26 -30.44
CA HIS A 355 -13.14 34.23 -31.50
C HIS A 355 -13.65 33.74 -32.87
N GLN A 356 -13.47 32.46 -33.19
CA GLN A 356 -14.00 31.89 -34.44
C GLN A 356 -15.54 31.87 -34.47
N VAL A 357 -16.17 31.51 -33.35
CA VAL A 357 -17.64 31.46 -33.22
C VAL A 357 -18.22 32.87 -33.32
N VAL A 358 -17.64 33.84 -32.62
CA VAL A 358 -18.09 35.25 -32.66
C VAL A 358 -17.88 35.87 -34.04
N GLN A 359 -16.73 35.62 -34.69
CA GLN A 359 -16.51 36.10 -36.07
C GLN A 359 -17.51 35.49 -37.06
N LYS A 360 -17.84 34.20 -36.94
CA LYS A 360 -18.87 33.57 -37.78
C LYS A 360 -20.27 34.12 -37.52
N GLN A 361 -20.61 34.44 -36.27
CA GLN A 361 -21.88 35.09 -35.94
C GLN A 361 -21.97 36.52 -36.51
N GLN A 362 -20.84 37.23 -36.63
CA GLN A 362 -20.81 38.57 -37.23
C GLN A 362 -20.88 38.55 -38.77
N HIS A 363 -20.35 37.51 -39.43
CA HIS A 363 -20.36 37.38 -40.90
C HIS A 363 -21.57 36.59 -41.43
N GLY A 364 -22.31 35.87 -40.58
CA GLY A 364 -23.53 35.14 -40.91
C GLY A 364 -24.83 35.93 -40.73
N ALA A 365 -24.74 37.24 -40.46
CA ALA A 365 -25.87 38.15 -40.44
C ALA A 365 -25.98 38.92 -41.77
N ILE A 366 -26.35 38.20 -42.85
CA ILE A 366 -27.06 38.74 -44.02
C ILE A 366 -28.24 37.81 -44.31
#